data_AF-A0A3A4W4M6-F1
#
_entry.id   AF-A0A3A4W4M6-F1
#
_cell.length_a   1.000
_cell.length_b   1.000
_cell.length_c   1.000
_cell.angle_alpha   90.00
_cell.angle_beta   90.00
_cell.angle_gamma   90.00
#
_symmetry.space_group_name_H-M   'P 1'
#
loop_
_entity.id
_entity.type
_entity.pdbx_description
1 polymer ?
#
loop_
_entity_poly.entity_id
_entity_poly.type
_entity_poly.pdbx_seq_one_letter_code
_entity_poly.pdbx_strand_id
1 'polypeptide(L)'
;MTDHFHLLAAKANAEIDDLNRSLAAACASPPVVGSGETLADIFFVKERPDADEESAKAAFAGSSGDVILRAAERLGLPPGAMYGTNLLKCRLRSPSCADKCRAVLEQELGIVQPRLVFAMGEVAFSAVSAVLGSPLEFSPGATVRRVGRPTLIGSVDFDAAMTDESAKRQLWRDLKLLGGVYSGR
;
A
#
# COMPACT_ATOMS: atom_id res chain seq x y z
N MET A 1 14.10 25.63 -3.78
CA MET A 1 13.43 24.57 -2.99
C MET A 1 12.70 23.58 -3.90
N THR A 2 12.02 24.06 -4.96
CA THR A 2 11.32 23.24 -5.97
C THR A 2 12.24 22.26 -6.71
N ASP A 3 13.45 22.70 -7.10
CA ASP A 3 14.38 21.88 -7.90
C ASP A 3 14.87 20.59 -7.19
N HIS A 4 15.12 20.68 -5.88
CA HIS A 4 15.56 19.51 -5.09
C HIS A 4 14.44 18.47 -4.91
N PHE A 5 13.22 18.91 -4.65
CA PHE A 5 12.07 18.02 -4.54
C PHE A 5 11.79 17.30 -5.86
N HIS A 6 11.89 18.01 -6.97
CA HIS A 6 11.73 17.42 -8.30
C HIS A 6 12.81 16.37 -8.60
N LEU A 7 14.08 16.63 -8.21
CA LEU A 7 15.16 15.67 -8.37
C LEU A 7 14.95 14.41 -7.52
N LEU A 8 14.49 14.56 -6.27
CA LEU A 8 14.15 13.44 -5.40
C LEU A 8 13.01 12.60 -5.97
N ALA A 9 11.93 13.25 -6.42
CA ALA A 9 10.79 12.56 -7.03
C ALA A 9 11.19 11.83 -8.31
N ALA A 10 11.98 12.47 -9.18
CA ALA A 10 12.49 11.85 -10.41
C ALA A 10 13.36 10.62 -10.11
N LYS A 11 14.21 10.70 -9.07
CA LYS A 11 15.02 9.56 -8.62
C LYS A 11 14.15 8.43 -8.08
N ALA A 12 13.20 8.72 -7.20
CA ALA A 12 12.29 7.72 -6.64
C ALA A 12 11.47 7.03 -7.74
N ASN A 13 10.97 7.80 -8.72
CA ASN A 13 10.29 7.26 -9.90
C ASN A 13 11.19 6.30 -10.70
N ALA A 14 12.44 6.69 -10.97
CA ALA A 14 13.39 5.83 -11.68
C ALA A 14 13.69 4.53 -10.92
N GLU A 15 13.85 4.58 -9.60
CA GLU A 15 14.07 3.39 -8.77
C GLU A 15 12.85 2.46 -8.77
N ILE A 16 11.62 3.00 -8.72
CA ILE A 16 10.38 2.22 -8.85
C ILE A 16 10.27 1.61 -10.25
N ASP A 17 10.61 2.34 -11.30
CA ASP A 17 10.57 1.83 -12.67
C ASP A 17 11.56 0.67 -12.88
N ASP A 18 12.77 0.78 -12.34
CA ASP A 18 13.77 -0.29 -12.36
C ASP A 18 13.29 -1.53 -11.61
N LEU A 19 12.69 -1.32 -10.43
CA LEU A 19 12.08 -2.36 -9.62
C LEU A 19 10.96 -3.09 -10.38
N ASN A 20 10.08 -2.33 -11.02
CA ASN A 20 8.96 -2.86 -11.81
C ASN A 20 9.45 -3.69 -13.01
N ARG A 21 10.51 -3.24 -13.71
CA ARG A 21 11.12 -4.02 -14.80
C ARG A 21 11.73 -5.33 -14.31
N SER A 22 12.42 -5.31 -13.18
CA SER A 22 13.00 -6.51 -12.57
C SER A 22 11.93 -7.53 -12.15
N LEU A 23 10.82 -7.05 -11.58
CA LEU A 23 9.67 -7.89 -11.24
C LEU A 23 9.03 -8.48 -12.50
N ALA A 24 8.76 -7.66 -13.52
CA ALA A 24 8.13 -8.11 -14.77
C ALA A 24 8.97 -9.19 -15.47
N ALA A 25 10.30 -9.05 -15.50
CA ALA A 25 11.20 -10.05 -16.07
C ALA A 25 11.18 -11.41 -15.34
N ALA A 26 10.68 -11.45 -14.09
CA ALA A 26 10.63 -12.64 -13.27
C ALA A 26 9.27 -13.36 -13.28
N CYS A 27 8.22 -12.67 -13.71
CA CYS A 27 6.87 -13.18 -13.69
C CYS A 27 6.52 -13.81 -15.04
N ALA A 28 5.78 -14.92 -15.01
CA ALA A 28 5.26 -15.54 -16.24
C ALA A 28 4.13 -14.72 -16.89
N SER A 29 3.49 -13.84 -16.12
CA SER A 29 2.46 -12.90 -16.58
C SER A 29 2.76 -11.48 -16.09
N PRO A 30 2.27 -10.44 -16.77
CA PRO A 30 2.54 -9.07 -16.35
C PRO A 30 1.98 -8.79 -14.94
N PRO A 31 2.83 -8.38 -13.99
CA PRO A 31 2.44 -8.12 -12.60
C PRO A 31 1.62 -6.83 -12.49
N VAL A 32 0.90 -6.71 -11.37
CA VAL A 32 0.30 -5.45 -10.91
C VAL A 32 1.34 -4.70 -10.09
N VAL A 33 1.75 -3.53 -10.58
CA VAL A 33 2.73 -2.66 -9.90
C VAL A 33 2.04 -1.67 -8.97
N GLY A 34 2.78 -1.09 -8.02
CA GLY A 34 2.25 -0.01 -7.19
C GLY A 34 1.91 1.24 -8.02
N SER A 35 1.07 2.12 -7.47
CA SER A 35 0.54 3.31 -8.13
C SER A 35 0.45 4.50 -7.17
N GLY A 36 0.41 5.72 -7.71
CA GLY A 36 0.37 6.96 -6.93
C GLY A 36 1.73 7.66 -6.85
N GLU A 37 1.92 8.50 -5.85
CA GLU A 37 3.12 9.32 -5.70
C GLU A 37 4.26 8.56 -5.01
N THR A 38 5.45 8.57 -5.61
CA THR A 38 6.62 7.88 -5.05
C THR A 38 7.24 8.58 -3.85
N LEU A 39 6.82 9.81 -3.53
CA LEU A 39 7.14 10.52 -2.28
C LEU A 39 5.91 10.66 -1.37
N ALA A 40 4.96 9.72 -1.48
CA ALA A 40 3.74 9.73 -0.70
C ALA A 40 3.99 9.57 0.80
N ASP A 41 3.21 10.32 1.58
CA ASP A 41 3.21 10.22 3.04
C ASP A 41 2.48 8.97 3.56
N ILE A 42 1.51 8.47 2.78
CA ILE A 42 0.62 7.37 3.12
C ILE A 42 0.83 6.23 2.12
N PHE A 43 1.10 5.04 2.66
CA PHE A 43 1.29 3.83 1.89
C PHE A 43 0.15 2.85 2.18
N PHE A 44 -0.72 2.62 1.21
CA PHE A 44 -1.80 1.63 1.29
C PHE A 44 -1.32 0.28 0.78
N VAL A 45 -1.63 -0.78 1.52
CA VAL A 45 -1.29 -2.14 1.11
C VAL A 45 -2.38 -3.14 1.46
N LYS A 46 -2.80 -3.93 0.46
CA LYS A 46 -3.65 -5.12 0.64
C LYS A 46 -2.92 -6.37 0.19
N GLU A 47 -3.51 -7.55 0.38
CA GLU A 47 -2.83 -8.82 0.10
C GLU A 47 -2.59 -9.02 -1.41
N ARG A 48 -3.64 -8.88 -2.22
CA ARG A 48 -3.66 -9.30 -3.63
C ARG A 48 -4.39 -8.28 -4.50
N PRO A 49 -4.04 -8.18 -5.79
CA PRO A 49 -4.81 -7.41 -6.74
C PRO A 49 -6.15 -8.07 -7.05
N ASP A 50 -7.14 -7.26 -7.41
CA ASP A 50 -8.42 -7.66 -7.98
C ASP A 50 -8.35 -7.73 -9.52
N ALA A 51 -9.49 -8.03 -10.16
CA ALA A 51 -9.55 -8.17 -11.61
C ALA A 51 -9.35 -6.83 -12.37
N ASP A 52 -9.80 -5.72 -11.79
CA ASP A 52 -9.63 -4.39 -12.39
C ASP A 52 -8.14 -4.01 -12.38
N GLU A 53 -7.47 -4.25 -11.25
CA GLU A 53 -6.03 -4.05 -11.10
C GLU A 53 -5.21 -4.97 -12.02
N GLU A 54 -5.60 -6.24 -12.17
CA GLU A 54 -4.94 -7.15 -13.12
C GLU A 54 -5.10 -6.70 -14.57
N SER A 55 -6.24 -6.11 -14.93
CA SER A 55 -6.49 -5.56 -16.26
C SER A 55 -5.66 -4.30 -16.50
N ALA A 56 -5.64 -3.38 -15.53
CA ALA A 56 -4.93 -2.11 -15.60
C ALA A 56 -3.41 -2.23 -15.38
N LYS A 57 -2.94 -3.32 -14.78
CA LYS A 57 -1.55 -3.53 -14.31
C LYS A 57 -1.09 -2.53 -13.27
N ALA A 58 -2.02 -1.88 -12.57
CA ALA A 58 -1.74 -0.89 -11.54
C ALA A 58 -2.57 -1.19 -10.29
N ALA A 59 -1.94 -1.11 -9.12
CA ALA A 59 -2.60 -1.31 -7.84
C ALA A 59 -3.66 -0.21 -7.60
N PHE A 60 -4.73 -0.55 -6.89
CA PHE A 60 -5.86 0.34 -6.63
C PHE A 60 -6.40 1.02 -7.90
N ALA A 61 -6.37 0.33 -9.04
CA ALA A 61 -7.11 0.74 -10.22
C ALA A 61 -8.55 0.23 -10.15
N GLY A 62 -9.48 0.96 -10.76
CA GLY A 62 -10.90 0.57 -10.79
C GLY A 62 -11.59 0.71 -9.43
N SER A 63 -12.44 -0.26 -9.10
CA SER A 63 -13.37 -0.15 -7.96
C SER A 63 -12.68 0.00 -6.61
N SER A 64 -11.58 -0.72 -6.37
CA SER A 64 -10.81 -0.62 -5.13
C SER A 64 -10.18 0.77 -4.95
N GLY A 65 -9.66 1.34 -6.03
CA GLY A 65 -9.18 2.72 -6.10
C GLY A 65 -10.25 3.75 -5.79
N ASP A 66 -11.41 3.64 -6.44
CA ASP A 66 -12.52 4.57 -6.25
C ASP A 66 -12.97 4.64 -4.79
N VAL A 67 -12.99 3.51 -4.08
CA VAL A 67 -13.34 3.46 -2.66
C VAL A 67 -12.32 4.21 -1.81
N ILE A 68 -11.03 3.95 -2.02
CA ILE A 68 -9.95 4.61 -1.28
C ILE A 68 -9.91 6.11 -1.58
N LEU A 69 -10.03 6.51 -2.85
CA LEU A 69 -10.05 7.91 -3.26
C LEU A 69 -11.24 8.67 -2.66
N ARG A 70 -12.45 8.10 -2.69
CA ARG A 70 -13.62 8.72 -2.05
C ARG A 70 -13.48 8.81 -0.54
N ALA A 71 -12.85 7.83 0.10
CA ALA A 71 -12.55 7.90 1.53
C ALA A 71 -11.52 8.99 1.83
N ALA A 72 -10.46 9.08 1.03
CA ALA A 72 -9.42 10.10 1.13
C ALA A 72 -9.99 11.51 0.99
N GLU A 73 -10.85 11.76 -0.01
CA GLU A 73 -11.55 13.04 -0.18
C GLU A 73 -12.37 13.42 1.06
N ARG A 74 -13.16 12.48 1.60
CA ARG A 74 -13.97 12.73 2.81
C ARG A 74 -13.13 13.04 4.05
N LEU A 75 -11.89 12.56 4.08
CA LEU A 75 -10.94 12.77 5.16
C LEU A 75 -10.01 13.97 4.92
N GLY A 76 -10.12 14.63 3.77
CA GLY A 76 -9.23 15.73 3.38
C GLY A 76 -7.78 15.30 3.10
N LEU A 77 -7.57 14.03 2.75
CA LEU A 77 -6.25 13.52 2.38
C LEU A 77 -5.96 13.91 0.91
N PRO A 78 -4.83 14.60 0.63
CA PRO A 78 -4.52 15.00 -0.73
C PRO A 78 -4.13 13.77 -1.59
N PRO A 79 -4.57 13.68 -2.85
CA PRO A 79 -4.19 12.59 -3.77
C PRO A 79 -2.67 12.39 -3.85
N GLY A 80 -1.92 13.49 -3.85
CA GLY A 80 -0.46 13.47 -3.92
C GLY A 80 0.26 12.96 -2.65
N ALA A 81 -0.48 12.60 -1.60
CA ALA A 81 0.09 12.01 -0.38
C ALA A 81 -0.06 10.49 -0.34
N MET A 82 -0.54 9.84 -1.40
CA MET A 82 -0.90 8.43 -1.40
C MET A 82 -0.09 7.63 -2.42
N TYR A 83 0.41 6.49 -1.96
CA TYR A 83 0.95 5.41 -2.78
C TYR A 83 0.21 4.13 -2.40
N GLY A 84 -0.27 3.39 -3.39
CA GLY A 84 -1.00 2.15 -3.21
C GLY A 84 -0.24 0.97 -3.81
N THR A 85 -0.18 -0.15 -3.10
CA THR A 85 0.41 -1.37 -3.63
C THR A 85 -0.25 -2.64 -3.09
N ASN A 86 0.15 -3.79 -3.62
CA ASN A 86 -0.26 -5.10 -3.15
C ASN A 86 0.96 -5.87 -2.63
N LEU A 87 0.79 -6.68 -1.57
CA LEU A 87 1.82 -7.60 -1.12
C LEU A 87 2.18 -8.59 -2.23
N LEU A 88 1.18 -9.24 -2.80
CA LEU A 88 1.32 -10.11 -3.96
C LEU A 88 1.05 -9.31 -5.22
N LYS A 89 1.87 -9.50 -6.25
CA LYS A 89 1.78 -8.71 -7.50
C LYS A 89 0.94 -9.40 -8.58
N CYS A 90 0.28 -10.50 -8.22
CA CYS A 90 -0.62 -11.28 -9.10
C CYS A 90 -1.81 -11.76 -8.26
N ARG A 91 -3.02 -11.84 -8.84
CA ARG A 91 -4.23 -12.24 -8.09
C ARG A 91 -4.18 -13.72 -7.75
N LEU A 92 -3.83 -14.54 -8.74
CA LEU A 92 -3.54 -15.95 -8.54
C LEU A 92 -2.10 -16.12 -8.07
N ARG A 93 -1.87 -17.05 -7.12
CA ARG A 93 -0.52 -17.33 -6.62
C ARG A 93 0.32 -17.86 -7.78
N SER A 94 1.31 -17.08 -8.21
CA SER A 94 2.35 -17.53 -9.12
C SER A 94 3.54 -18.04 -8.30
N PRO A 95 3.87 -19.34 -8.36
CA PRO A 95 5.05 -19.86 -7.67
C PRO A 95 6.36 -19.20 -8.12
N SER A 96 6.41 -18.73 -9.38
CA SER A 96 7.65 -18.19 -9.97
C SER A 96 8.09 -16.84 -9.37
N CYS A 97 7.17 -16.08 -8.77
CA CYS A 97 7.46 -14.74 -8.26
C CYS A 97 7.09 -14.53 -6.79
N ALA A 98 6.64 -15.57 -6.08
CA ALA A 98 6.17 -15.45 -4.69
C ALA A 98 7.24 -14.83 -3.76
N ASP A 99 8.49 -15.29 -3.85
CA ASP A 99 9.60 -14.77 -3.03
C ASP A 99 9.98 -13.34 -3.42
N LYS A 100 9.85 -13.01 -4.70
CA LYS A 100 10.12 -11.65 -5.21
C LYS A 100 9.07 -10.64 -4.78
N CYS A 101 7.81 -11.04 -4.62
CA CYS A 101 6.75 -10.13 -4.22
C CYS A 101 7.03 -9.46 -2.85
N ARG A 102 7.54 -10.23 -1.88
CA ARG A 102 7.94 -9.69 -0.57
C ARG A 102 9.13 -8.74 -0.68
N ALA A 103 10.16 -9.12 -1.44
CA ALA A 103 11.32 -8.27 -1.67
C ALA A 103 10.94 -6.95 -2.37
N VAL A 104 10.02 -6.99 -3.34
CA VAL A 104 9.50 -5.79 -3.99
C VAL A 104 8.76 -4.89 -2.99
N LEU A 105 7.90 -5.44 -2.12
CA LEU A 105 7.22 -4.64 -1.09
C LEU A 105 8.22 -3.94 -0.15
N GLU A 106 9.28 -4.64 0.26
CA GLU A 106 10.35 -4.07 1.09
C GLU A 106 11.08 -2.93 0.36
N GLN A 107 11.39 -3.11 -0.93
CA GLN A 107 12.02 -2.09 -1.75
C GLN A 107 11.09 -0.90 -1.99
N GLU A 108 9.81 -1.11 -2.27
CA GLU A 108 8.81 -0.04 -2.39
C GLU A 108 8.74 0.80 -1.10
N LEU A 109 8.68 0.16 0.07
CA LEU A 109 8.71 0.86 1.35
C LEU A 109 10.01 1.67 1.55
N GLY A 110 11.14 1.13 1.10
CA GLY A 110 12.45 1.78 1.18
C GLY A 110 12.62 2.98 0.23
N ILE A 111 11.98 2.92 -0.94
CA ILE A 111 11.99 4.00 -1.94
C ILE A 111 10.97 5.09 -1.57
N VAL A 112 9.74 4.70 -1.24
CA VAL A 112 8.65 5.64 -0.95
C VAL A 112 8.85 6.35 0.40
N GLN A 113 9.46 5.67 1.37
CA GLN A 113 9.73 6.19 2.72
C GLN A 113 8.51 6.87 3.35
N PRO A 114 7.34 6.20 3.39
CA PRO A 114 6.13 6.81 3.88
C PRO A 114 6.23 7.12 5.37
N ARG A 115 5.40 8.05 5.84
CA ARG A 115 5.23 8.32 7.28
C ARG A 115 4.18 7.41 7.91
N LEU A 116 3.24 6.94 7.10
CA LEU A 116 2.10 6.11 7.51
C LEU A 116 1.97 4.92 6.56
N VAL A 117 1.78 3.73 7.13
CA VAL A 117 1.40 2.54 6.36
C VAL A 117 0.03 2.08 6.84
N PHE A 118 -0.91 1.94 5.91
CA PHE A 118 -2.25 1.42 6.14
C PHE A 118 -2.37 0.02 5.51
N ALA A 119 -2.25 -1.01 6.35
CA ALA A 119 -2.26 -2.41 5.93
C ALA A 119 -3.64 -3.02 6.13
N MET A 120 -4.25 -3.48 5.04
CA MET A 120 -5.60 -4.06 5.00
C MET A 120 -5.52 -5.58 5.02
N GLY A 121 -6.00 -6.18 6.11
CA GLY A 121 -5.97 -7.63 6.34
C GLY A 121 -4.72 -8.10 7.10
N GLU A 122 -4.87 -9.25 7.76
CA GLU A 122 -3.84 -9.86 8.60
C GLU A 122 -2.55 -10.17 7.84
N VAL A 123 -2.69 -10.70 6.62
CA VAL A 123 -1.54 -11.12 5.80
C VAL A 123 -0.68 -9.92 5.38
N ALA A 124 -1.33 -8.83 4.93
CA ALA A 124 -0.65 -7.59 4.58
C ALA A 124 0.02 -6.95 5.81
N PHE A 125 -0.71 -6.87 6.93
CA PHE A 125 -0.17 -6.33 8.18
C PHE A 125 1.04 -7.11 8.70
N SER A 126 0.95 -8.44 8.69
CA SER A 126 2.04 -9.32 9.12
C SER A 126 3.27 -9.19 8.23
N ALA A 127 3.09 -9.09 6.91
CA ALA A 127 4.20 -8.88 5.99
C ALA A 127 4.89 -7.52 6.20
N VAL A 128 4.11 -6.45 6.33
CA VAL A 128 4.64 -5.10 6.58
C VAL A 128 5.34 -5.03 7.93
N SER A 129 4.75 -5.55 9.00
CA SER A 129 5.35 -5.51 10.34
C SER A 129 6.70 -6.23 10.38
N ALA A 130 6.81 -7.38 9.70
CA ALA A 130 8.08 -8.09 9.53
C ALA A 130 9.13 -7.22 8.83
N VAL A 131 8.77 -6.55 7.73
CA VAL A 131 9.67 -5.62 7.00
C VAL A 131 10.08 -4.43 7.89
N LEU A 132 9.16 -3.91 8.70
CA LEU A 132 9.43 -2.78 9.60
C LEU A 132 10.23 -3.17 10.87
N GLY A 133 10.59 -4.45 11.01
CA GLY A 133 11.61 -4.93 11.94
C GLY A 133 11.14 -5.96 12.98
N SER A 134 9.84 -6.23 13.12
CA SER A 134 9.37 -7.36 13.94
C SER A 134 7.94 -7.74 13.60
N PRO A 135 7.61 -9.04 13.49
CA PRO A 135 6.23 -9.49 13.41
C PRO A 135 5.41 -8.95 14.59
N LEU A 136 4.21 -8.48 14.31
CA LEU A 136 3.28 -7.96 15.30
C LEU A 136 1.97 -8.75 15.24
N GLU A 137 1.33 -8.91 16.39
CA GLU A 137 0.00 -9.50 16.44
C GLU A 137 -1.00 -8.57 15.75
N PHE A 138 -1.82 -9.15 14.89
CA PHE A 138 -2.80 -8.40 14.11
C PHE A 138 -4.11 -8.24 14.89
N SER A 139 -4.64 -7.02 14.87
CA SER A 139 -6.05 -6.75 15.16
C SER A 139 -6.53 -5.57 14.31
N PRO A 140 -7.77 -5.56 13.81
CA PRO A 140 -8.32 -4.40 13.11
C PRO A 140 -8.30 -3.14 14.00
N GLY A 141 -7.81 -2.03 13.46
CA GLY A 141 -7.60 -0.78 14.19
C GLY A 141 -6.27 -0.72 14.97
N ALA A 142 -5.46 -1.79 14.97
CA ALA A 142 -4.14 -1.79 15.61
C ALA A 142 -3.30 -0.63 15.06
N THR A 143 -2.78 0.21 15.97
CA THR A 143 -1.90 1.33 15.62
C THR A 143 -0.58 1.16 16.32
N VAL A 144 0.49 1.08 15.54
CA VAL A 144 1.84 0.82 16.03
C VAL A 144 2.70 2.03 15.69
N ARG A 145 3.25 2.67 16.73
CA ARG A 145 4.16 3.81 16.61
C ARG A 145 5.53 3.42 17.14
N ARG A 146 6.56 3.58 16.31
CA ARG A 146 7.96 3.32 16.69
C ARG A 146 8.82 4.47 16.18
N VAL A 147 9.77 4.90 17.00
CA VAL A 147 10.70 5.98 16.65
C VAL A 147 11.51 5.56 15.42
N GLY A 148 11.63 6.45 14.44
CA GLY A 148 12.37 6.21 13.20
C GLY A 148 11.70 5.23 12.22
N ARG A 149 10.43 4.86 12.43
CA ARG A 149 9.65 4.01 11.53
C ARG A 149 8.31 4.68 11.19
N PRO A 150 7.70 4.34 10.04
CA PRO A 150 6.34 4.75 9.77
C PRO A 150 5.39 4.26 10.87
N THR A 151 4.34 5.04 11.13
CA THR A 151 3.22 4.55 11.93
C THR A 151 2.45 3.51 11.10
N LEU A 152 2.30 2.30 11.62
CA LEU A 152 1.57 1.21 10.97
C LEU A 152 0.16 1.14 11.56
N ILE A 153 -0.85 1.20 10.70
CA ILE A 153 -2.26 1.00 11.04
C ILE A 153 -2.73 -0.28 10.34
N GLY A 154 -3.22 -1.24 11.10
CA GLY A 154 -3.88 -2.44 10.61
C GLY A 154 -5.38 -2.23 10.47
N SER A 155 -5.98 -2.71 9.39
CA SER A 155 -7.42 -2.71 9.17
C SER A 155 -7.91 -4.09 8.75
N VAL A 156 -9.22 -4.25 8.62
CA VAL A 156 -9.83 -5.44 8.03
C VAL A 156 -9.34 -5.68 6.61
N ASP A 157 -9.53 -6.90 6.13
CA ASP A 157 -9.30 -7.24 4.73
C ASP A 157 -10.20 -6.40 3.81
N PHE A 158 -9.61 -5.90 2.72
CA PHE A 158 -10.30 -4.99 1.81
C PHE A 158 -11.43 -5.69 1.05
N ASP A 159 -11.20 -6.91 0.57
CA ASP A 159 -12.18 -7.67 -0.21
C ASP A 159 -13.37 -8.06 0.67
N ALA A 160 -13.11 -8.42 1.94
CA ALA A 160 -14.15 -8.61 2.94
C ALA A 160 -14.98 -7.33 3.16
N ALA A 161 -14.34 -6.16 3.24
CA ALA A 161 -15.04 -4.88 3.39
C ALA A 161 -15.90 -4.49 2.17
N MET A 162 -15.64 -5.05 0.99
CA MET A 162 -16.48 -4.80 -0.20
C MET A 162 -17.78 -5.61 -0.18
N THR A 163 -17.85 -6.69 0.60
CA THR A 163 -18.98 -7.63 0.59
C THR A 163 -19.73 -7.69 1.92
N ASP A 164 -19.09 -7.36 3.03
CA ASP A 164 -19.65 -7.41 4.38
C ASP A 164 -19.79 -6.02 5.00
N GLU A 165 -21.01 -5.70 5.46
CA GLU A 165 -21.35 -4.39 6.04
C GLU A 165 -20.70 -4.15 7.42
N SER A 166 -20.33 -5.20 8.16
CA SER A 166 -19.59 -5.04 9.42
C SER A 166 -18.13 -4.67 9.15
N ALA A 167 -17.48 -5.38 8.22
CA ALA A 167 -16.12 -5.12 7.75
C ALA A 167 -16.03 -3.73 7.12
N LYS A 168 -16.98 -3.35 6.26
CA LYS A 168 -17.06 -1.99 5.70
C LYS A 168 -17.12 -0.89 6.76
N ARG A 169 -17.93 -1.10 7.81
CA ARG A 169 -17.99 -0.17 8.96
C ARG A 169 -16.68 -0.14 9.76
N GLN A 170 -15.98 -1.26 9.88
CA GLN A 170 -14.65 -1.31 10.51
C GLN A 170 -13.60 -0.60 9.66
N LEU A 171 -13.53 -0.89 8.35
CA LEU A 171 -12.64 -0.20 7.40
C LEU A 171 -12.81 1.32 7.47
N TRP A 172 -14.07 1.80 7.47
CA TRP A 172 -14.33 3.24 7.60
C TRP A 172 -13.87 3.82 8.95
N ARG A 173 -13.99 3.07 10.05
CA ARG A 173 -13.45 3.50 11.35
C ARG A 173 -11.92 3.61 11.31
N ASP A 174 -11.26 2.65 10.70
CA ASP A 174 -9.79 2.62 10.61
C ASP A 174 -9.27 3.70 9.66
N LEU A 175 -9.97 3.99 8.56
CA LEU A 175 -9.67 5.12 7.67
C LEU A 175 -9.82 6.47 8.39
N LYS A 176 -10.85 6.64 9.22
CA LYS A 176 -10.96 7.85 10.07
C LYS A 176 -9.81 7.97 11.06
N LEU A 177 -9.33 6.85 11.62
CA LEU A 177 -8.14 6.82 12.46
C LEU A 177 -6.91 7.26 11.68
N LEU A 178 -6.70 6.73 10.47
CA LEU A 178 -5.64 7.17 9.56
C LEU A 178 -5.72 8.68 9.30
N GLY A 179 -6.90 9.22 8.98
CA GLY A 179 -7.12 10.64 8.79
C GLY A 179 -6.79 11.47 10.03
N GLY A 180 -7.18 11.01 11.22
CA GLY A 180 -6.82 11.66 12.48
C GLY A 180 -5.31 11.67 12.75
N VAL A 181 -4.61 10.57 12.45
CA VAL A 181 -3.16 10.48 12.59
C VAL A 181 -2.43 11.34 11.56
N TYR A 182 -2.93 11.39 10.33
CA TYR A 182 -2.38 12.21 9.26
C TYR A 182 -2.60 13.71 9.51
N SER A 183 -3.75 14.11 10.06
CA SER A 183 -4.05 15.51 10.35
C SER A 183 -3.43 16.00 11.67
N GLY A 184 -3.25 15.12 12.64
CA GLY A 184 -2.54 15.42 13.91
C GLY A 184 -1.02 15.49 13.79
N ARG A 185 -0.53 15.81 12.58
CA ARG A 185 0.84 16.22 12.32
C ARG A 185 1.14 17.55 12.98
#